data_AF-A0A7C9APN1-F1
#
_entry.id   AF-A0A7C9APN1-F1
#
_cell.length_a   1.000
_cell.length_b   1.000
_cell.length_c   1.000
_cell.angle_alpha   90.00
_cell.angle_beta   90.00
_cell.angle_gamma   90.00
#
_symmetry.space_group_name_H-M   'P 1'
#
loop_
_entity.id
_entity.type
_entity.pdbx_description
1 polymer ?
#
loop_
_entity_poly.entity_id
_entity_poly.type
_entity_poly.pdbx_seq_one_letter_code
_entity_poly.pdbx_strand_id
1 'polypeptide(L)'
;RVYTHSYPLLVLHSSGLKKMGELHLAIRFSCTSITNLMFLYSKPLLPKMHYQRPFSIMQTNTLRLQAMKILASRLSRAEPPLKQEVVEYMCDLDSHFWSLRRSKANFYRILSLLQGLIAVGKWFKDVCTWKNPVTTVLVHLLYVMLVCFPD
;
A
#
# COMPACT_ATOMS: atom_id res chain seq x y z
N ARG A 1 -10.04 32.50 2.31
CA ARG A 1 -10.98 31.35 2.16
C ARG A 1 -10.59 30.30 3.20
N VAL A 2 -11.57 29.75 3.93
CA VAL A 2 -11.33 28.67 4.91
C VAL A 2 -11.64 27.34 4.22
N TYR A 3 -10.72 26.39 4.29
CA TYR A 3 -10.88 25.05 3.76
C TYR A 3 -11.10 24.08 4.91
N THR A 4 -12.22 23.37 4.89
CA THR A 4 -12.61 22.45 5.95
C THR A 4 -12.53 21.01 5.44
N HIS A 5 -11.78 20.16 6.14
CA HIS A 5 -11.65 18.73 5.86
C HIS A 5 -11.97 17.93 7.12
N SER A 6 -12.63 16.79 6.96
CA SER A 6 -12.96 15.86 8.05
C SER A 6 -12.22 14.54 7.89
N TYR A 7 -11.47 14.12 8.91
CA TYR A 7 -10.71 12.88 8.93
C TYR A 7 -11.24 11.96 10.04
N PRO A 8 -11.79 10.78 9.73
CA PRO A 8 -12.25 9.86 10.77
C PRO A 8 -11.07 9.26 11.55
N LEU A 9 -11.13 9.31 12.88
CA LEU A 9 -10.15 8.68 13.75
C LEU A 9 -10.53 7.21 13.92
N LEU A 10 -9.79 6.34 13.24
CA LEU A 10 -10.01 4.90 13.22
C LEU A 10 -8.96 4.23 14.11
N VAL A 11 -9.40 3.42 15.07
CA VAL A 11 -8.52 2.61 15.91
C VAL A 11 -8.77 1.13 15.61
N LEU A 12 -7.70 0.38 15.42
CA LEU A 12 -7.78 -1.06 15.26
C LEU A 12 -7.77 -1.72 16.64
N HIS A 13 -8.88 -2.33 17.02
CA HIS A 13 -9.00 -3.15 18.22
C HIS A 13 -8.94 -4.64 17.84
N SER A 14 -8.66 -5.53 18.79
CA SER A 14 -8.68 -6.99 18.56
C SER A 14 -10.05 -7.50 18.06
N SER A 15 -11.12 -6.76 18.38
CA SER A 15 -12.49 -7.03 17.93
C SER A 15 -12.84 -6.40 16.56
N GLY A 16 -11.93 -5.67 15.92
CA GLY A 16 -12.14 -5.03 14.62
C GLY A 16 -11.81 -3.53 14.57
N LEU A 17 -12.11 -2.92 13.42
CA LEU A 17 -11.92 -1.49 13.20
C LEU A 17 -13.04 -0.71 13.89
N LYS A 18 -12.70 0.16 14.85
CA LYS A 18 -13.65 0.99 15.56
C LYS A 18 -13.34 2.47 15.32
N LYS A 19 -14.36 3.21 14.86
CA LYS A 19 -14.29 4.67 14.73
C LYS A 19 -14.45 5.30 16.11
N MET A 20 -13.44 6.04 16.54
CA MET A 20 -13.42 6.68 17.86
C MET A 20 -13.84 8.15 17.81
N GLY A 21 -13.79 8.78 16.64
CA GLY A 21 -14.21 10.17 16.46
C GLY A 21 -13.93 10.68 15.05
N GLU A 22 -14.07 11.98 14.87
CA GLU A 22 -13.69 12.69 13.65
C GLU A 22 -12.86 13.92 13.99
N LEU A 23 -11.83 14.15 13.19
CA LEU A 23 -10.99 15.33 13.25
C LEU A 23 -11.45 16.31 12.17
N HIS A 24 -11.91 17.50 12.58
CA HIS A 24 -12.21 18.59 11.67
C HIS A 24 -11.02 19.54 11.57
N LEU A 25 -10.41 19.60 10.39
CA LEU A 25 -9.31 20.52 10.08
C LEU A 25 -9.86 21.71 9.30
N ALA A 26 -9.70 22.92 9.86
CA ALA A 26 -10.03 24.17 9.17
C ALA A 26 -8.74 24.95 8.88
N ILE A 27 -8.38 25.07 7.60
CA ILE A 27 -7.18 25.78 7.16
C ILE A 27 -7.60 27.14 6.60
N ARG A 28 -7.07 28.21 7.21
CA ARG A 28 -7.21 29.58 6.69
C ARG A 28 -5.87 30.06 6.16
N PHE A 29 -5.84 30.34 4.86
CA PHE A 29 -4.69 31.00 4.26
C PHE A 29 -4.78 32.51 4.51
N SER A 30 -3.75 33.04 5.15
CA SER A 30 -3.56 34.47 5.38
C SER A 30 -2.35 34.91 4.56
N CYS A 31 -2.52 35.88 3.67
CA CYS A 31 -1.41 36.47 2.93
C CYS A 31 -1.07 37.82 3.55
N THR A 32 0.20 38.06 3.85
CA THR A 32 0.69 39.33 4.41
C THR A 32 0.80 40.43 3.35
N SER A 33 0.93 40.07 2.07
CA SER A 33 1.05 41.04 0.97
C SER A 33 0.34 40.55 -0.31
N ILE A 34 -0.72 41.26 -0.70
CA ILE A 34 -1.48 41.00 -1.94
C ILE A 34 -0.63 41.21 -3.19
N THR A 35 0.33 42.13 -3.18
CA THR A 35 1.18 42.40 -4.36
C THR A 35 2.07 41.21 -4.68
N ASN A 36 2.70 40.61 -3.68
CA ASN A 36 3.49 39.38 -3.84
C ASN A 36 2.62 38.21 -4.30
N LEU A 37 1.39 38.12 -3.79
CA LEU A 37 0.43 37.10 -4.20
C LEU A 37 0.09 37.22 -5.69
N MET A 38 -0.26 38.42 -6.16
CA MET A 38 -0.57 38.69 -7.56
C MET A 38 0.63 38.43 -8.48
N PHE A 39 1.83 38.82 -8.05
CA PHE A 39 3.08 38.54 -8.78
C PHE A 39 3.41 37.04 -8.86
N LEU A 40 3.07 36.26 -7.83
CA LEU A 40 3.24 34.82 -7.86
C LEU A 40 2.24 34.16 -8.81
N TYR A 41 0.98 34.58 -8.78
CA TYR A 41 -0.04 34.09 -9.71
C TYR A 41 0.22 34.48 -11.16
N SER A 42 0.89 35.61 -11.41
CA SER A 42 1.29 36.01 -12.76
C SER A 42 2.43 35.17 -13.32
N LYS A 43 3.10 34.33 -12.51
CA LYS A 43 4.11 33.38 -12.99
C LYS A 43 3.45 32.05 -13.33
N PRO A 44 3.57 31.55 -14.58
CA PRO A 44 3.03 30.25 -14.92
C PRO A 44 3.76 29.15 -14.14
N LEU A 45 2.98 28.19 -13.62
CA LEU A 45 3.53 26.95 -13.07
C LEU A 45 4.20 26.19 -14.21
N LEU A 46 5.53 26.22 -14.24
CA LEU A 46 6.31 25.52 -15.25
C LEU A 46 6.01 24.01 -15.17
N PRO A 47 5.66 23.36 -16.29
CA PRO A 47 5.54 21.91 -16.35
C PRO A 47 6.82 21.26 -15.82
N LYS A 48 6.69 20.09 -15.18
CA LYS A 48 7.83 19.39 -14.55
C LYS A 48 9.04 19.19 -15.49
N MET A 49 8.80 19.19 -16.79
CA MET A 49 9.81 19.07 -17.85
C MET A 49 10.72 20.29 -18.02
N HIS A 50 10.33 21.47 -17.53
CA HIS A 50 11.10 22.71 -17.68
C HIS A 50 11.99 23.03 -16.46
N TYR A 51 12.01 22.17 -15.44
CA TYR A 51 12.95 22.34 -14.33
C TYR A 51 14.33 21.87 -14.76
N GLN A 52 15.32 22.76 -14.66
CA GLN A 52 16.73 22.47 -15.00
C GLN A 52 17.31 21.31 -14.17
N ARG A 53 16.82 21.12 -12.93
CA ARG A 53 17.12 19.97 -12.07
C ARG A 53 15.86 19.54 -11.31
N PRO A 54 15.04 18.63 -11.85
CA PRO A 54 13.91 18.11 -11.11
C PRO A 54 14.41 17.27 -9.92
N PHE A 55 13.72 17.37 -8.78
CA PHE A 55 13.99 16.45 -7.67
C PHE A 55 13.62 15.03 -8.07
N SER A 56 14.45 14.06 -7.67
CA SER A 56 14.09 12.65 -7.78
C SER A 56 12.84 12.37 -6.92
N ILE A 57 12.04 11.39 -7.35
CA ILE A 57 10.86 10.92 -6.59
C ILE A 57 11.27 10.55 -5.15
N MET A 58 12.44 9.91 -5.00
CA MET A 58 12.99 9.58 -3.68
C MET A 58 13.28 10.81 -2.83
N GLN A 59 13.95 11.83 -3.40
CA GLN A 59 14.27 13.06 -2.67
C GLN A 59 13.01 13.81 -2.25
N THR A 60 12.00 13.85 -3.12
CA THR A 60 10.71 14.47 -2.82
C THR A 60 10.00 13.73 -1.68
N ASN A 61 10.04 12.40 -1.69
CA ASN A 61 9.46 11.60 -0.61
C ASN A 61 10.20 11.82 0.71
N THR A 62 11.53 11.90 0.70
CA THR A 62 12.32 12.23 1.90
C THR A 62 11.94 13.60 2.46
N LEU A 63 11.82 14.61 1.59
CA LEU A 63 11.41 15.96 2.00
C LEU A 63 9.99 15.97 2.60
N ARG A 64 9.05 15.23 2.00
CA ARG A 64 7.69 15.07 2.54
C ARG A 64 7.69 14.44 3.93
N LEU A 65 8.47 13.37 4.13
CA LEU A 65 8.61 12.74 5.44
C LEU A 65 9.17 13.70 6.50
N GLN A 66 10.16 14.52 6.15
CA GLN A 66 10.72 15.51 7.06
C GLN A 66 9.69 16.61 7.38
N ALA A 67 8.99 17.13 6.37
CA ALA A 67 7.93 18.11 6.57
C ALA A 67 6.81 17.57 7.50
N MET A 68 6.43 16.30 7.33
CA MET A 68 5.47 15.64 8.22
C MET A 68 5.98 15.53 9.65
N LYS A 69 7.24 15.12 9.87
CA LYS A 69 7.80 15.06 11.24
C LYS A 69 7.75 16.41 11.92
N ILE A 70 8.05 17.49 11.18
CA ILE A 70 7.92 18.84 11.70
C ILE A 70 6.46 19.14 12.05
N LEU A 71 5.51 18.88 11.14
CA LEU A 71 4.08 19.08 11.40
C LEU A 71 3.59 18.28 12.62
N ALA A 72 3.98 17.01 12.73
CA ALA A 72 3.66 16.16 13.87
C ALA A 72 4.21 16.73 15.18
N SER A 73 5.47 17.20 15.18
CA SER A 73 6.07 17.83 16.37
C SER A 73 5.43 19.16 16.77
N ARG A 74 4.82 19.88 15.82
CA ARG A 74 4.10 21.13 16.10
C ARG A 74 2.70 20.85 16.60
N LEU A 75 2.00 19.92 15.97
CA LEU A 75 0.64 19.52 16.34
C LEU A 75 0.59 18.73 17.65
N SER A 76 1.69 18.07 18.06
CA SER A 76 1.78 17.44 19.38
C SER A 76 1.81 18.44 20.54
N ARG A 77 2.16 19.71 20.26
CA ARG A 77 2.16 20.82 21.22
C ARG A 77 0.88 21.66 21.16
N ALA A 78 -0.01 21.38 20.21
CA ALA A 78 -1.31 22.05 20.12
C ALA A 78 -2.29 21.46 21.13
N GLU A 79 -3.34 22.20 21.47
CA GLU A 79 -4.47 21.71 22.24
C GLU A 79 -5.65 21.45 21.30
N PRO A 80 -6.16 20.21 21.16
CA PRO A 80 -5.69 18.95 21.73
C PRO A 80 -4.42 18.40 21.03
N PRO A 81 -3.55 17.66 21.75
CA PRO A 81 -2.32 17.14 21.19
C PRO A 81 -2.61 16.01 20.19
N LEU A 82 -2.15 16.19 18.95
CA LEU A 82 -2.31 15.18 17.89
C LEU A 82 -1.11 14.23 17.89
N LYS A 83 -1.40 12.93 17.89
CA LYS A 83 -0.39 11.88 17.74
C LYS A 83 0.17 11.87 16.33
N GLN A 84 1.44 11.49 16.19
CA GLN A 84 2.13 11.39 14.89
C GLN A 84 1.37 10.50 13.90
N GLU A 85 0.79 9.39 14.36
CA GLU A 85 -0.02 8.46 13.55
C GLU A 85 -1.21 9.15 12.87
N VAL A 86 -1.86 10.08 13.58
CA VAL A 86 -3.00 10.84 13.05
C VAL A 86 -2.54 11.81 11.98
N VAL A 87 -1.41 12.48 12.20
CA VAL A 87 -0.83 13.43 11.23
C VAL A 87 -0.34 12.71 9.98
N GLU A 88 0.26 11.53 10.13
CA GLU A 88 0.66 10.66 9.02
C GLU A 88 -0.54 10.23 8.17
N TYR A 89 -1.64 9.85 8.83
CA TYR A 89 -2.91 9.56 8.17
C TYR A 89 -3.49 10.78 7.43
N MET A 90 -3.48 11.97 8.05
CA MET A 90 -3.97 13.21 7.41
C MET A 90 -3.16 13.61 6.18
N CYS A 91 -1.84 13.36 6.19
CA CYS A 91 -0.94 13.71 5.11
C CYS A 91 -0.86 12.66 3.98
N ASP A 92 -1.57 11.53 4.11
CA ASP A 92 -1.62 10.43 3.14
C ASP A 92 -0.23 9.98 2.64
N LEU A 93 0.76 9.94 3.54
CA LEU A 93 2.14 9.61 3.16
C LEU A 93 2.33 8.12 2.87
N ASP A 94 1.47 7.28 3.41
CA ASP A 94 1.46 5.84 3.21
C ASP A 94 0.91 5.41 1.84
N SER A 95 0.16 6.26 1.13
CA SER A 95 -0.43 5.85 -0.17
C SER A 95 0.62 5.63 -1.25
N HIS A 96 1.78 6.29 -1.16
CA HIS A 96 2.88 6.14 -2.12
C HIS A 96 3.85 5.00 -1.76
N PHE A 97 3.87 4.52 -0.52
CA PHE A 97 4.60 3.30 -0.17
C PHE A 97 3.71 2.11 -0.51
N TRP A 98 4.14 1.29 -1.46
CA TRP A 98 3.47 0.03 -1.77
C TRP A 98 3.16 -0.72 -0.47
N SER A 99 1.87 -0.89 -0.16
CA SER A 99 1.41 -1.43 1.13
C SER A 99 2.10 -2.77 1.42
N LEU A 100 3.03 -2.75 2.39
CA LEU A 100 3.75 -3.93 2.86
C LEU A 100 2.82 -5.04 3.34
N ARG A 101 1.63 -4.67 3.87
CA ARG A 101 0.59 -5.62 4.26
C ARG A 101 0.01 -6.34 3.04
N ARG A 102 -0.27 -5.59 1.97
CA ARG A 102 -0.83 -6.15 0.71
C ARG A 102 0.21 -6.99 -0.03
N SER A 103 1.48 -6.58 -0.04
CA SER A 103 2.56 -7.36 -0.67
C SER A 103 2.82 -8.65 0.09
N LYS A 104 2.86 -8.64 1.43
CA LYS A 104 2.97 -9.87 2.24
C LYS A 104 1.81 -10.83 2.01
N ALA A 105 0.57 -10.35 2.04
CA ALA A 105 -0.59 -11.20 1.80
C ALA A 105 -0.58 -11.82 0.39
N ASN A 106 -0.22 -11.03 -0.63
CA ASN A 106 -0.05 -11.54 -1.99
C ASN A 106 1.11 -12.53 -2.09
N PHE A 107 2.22 -12.28 -1.38
CA PHE A 107 3.37 -13.19 -1.35
C PHE A 107 3.00 -14.54 -0.72
N TYR A 108 2.28 -14.56 0.40
CA TYR A 108 1.80 -15.81 1.01
C TYR A 108 0.84 -16.56 0.10
N ARG A 109 -0.03 -15.86 -0.64
CA ARG A 109 -0.90 -16.50 -1.66
C ARG A 109 -0.08 -17.15 -2.77
N ILE A 110 0.88 -16.43 -3.34
CA ILE A 110 1.78 -16.98 -4.37
C ILE A 110 2.55 -18.18 -3.82
N LEU A 111 3.09 -18.07 -2.60
CA LEU A 111 3.82 -19.15 -1.94
C LEU A 111 2.93 -20.40 -1.75
N SER A 112 1.66 -20.23 -1.36
CA SER A 112 0.74 -21.37 -1.22
C SER A 112 0.46 -22.07 -2.56
N LEU A 113 0.36 -21.31 -3.66
CA LEU A 113 0.19 -21.88 -5.00
C LEU A 113 1.46 -22.60 -5.46
N LEU A 114 2.64 -22.03 -5.19
CA LEU A 114 3.93 -22.64 -5.50
C LEU A 114 4.17 -23.93 -4.70
N GLN A 115 3.77 -23.96 -3.42
CA GLN A 115 3.83 -25.19 -2.61
C GLN A 115 2.96 -26.30 -3.20
N GLY A 116 1.75 -25.97 -3.66
CA GLY A 116 0.89 -26.92 -4.38
C GLY A 116 1.55 -27.45 -5.66
N LEU A 117 2.12 -26.57 -6.47
CA LEU A 117 2.81 -26.96 -7.72
C LEU A 117 4.03 -27.85 -7.46
N ILE A 118 4.84 -27.53 -6.43
CA ILE A 118 6.00 -28.33 -6.04
C ILE A 118 5.56 -29.72 -5.54
N ALA A 119 4.46 -29.81 -4.80
CA ALA A 119 3.91 -31.09 -4.34
C ALA A 119 3.44 -31.96 -5.52
N VAL A 120 2.74 -31.38 -6.50
CA VAL A 120 2.34 -32.08 -7.73
C VAL A 120 3.56 -32.55 -8.52
N GLY A 121 4.58 -31.70 -8.67
CA GLY A 121 5.82 -32.07 -9.35
C GLY A 121 6.59 -33.21 -8.66
N LYS A 122 6.64 -33.21 -7.32
CA LYS A 122 7.22 -34.31 -6.53
C LYS A 122 6.41 -35.59 -6.70
N TRP A 123 5.08 -35.52 -6.61
CA TRP A 123 4.20 -36.67 -6.83
C TRP A 123 4.40 -37.27 -8.22
N PHE A 124 4.44 -36.43 -9.26
CA PHE A 124 4.69 -36.89 -10.63
C PHE A 124 6.06 -37.59 -10.75
N LYS A 125 7.10 -37.04 -10.12
CA LYS A 125 8.43 -37.67 -10.08
C LYS A 125 8.42 -39.00 -9.34
N ASP A 126 7.71 -39.11 -8.21
CA ASP A 126 7.55 -40.36 -7.46
C ASP A 126 6.80 -41.44 -8.28
N VAL A 127 5.83 -41.03 -9.12
CA VAL A 127 5.15 -41.90 -10.08
C VAL A 127 6.11 -42.37 -11.18
N CYS A 128 6.90 -41.47 -11.78
CA CYS A 128 7.89 -41.84 -12.80
C CYS A 128 9.01 -42.75 -12.28
N THR A 129 9.37 -42.62 -11.00
CA THR A 129 10.46 -43.41 -10.38
C THR A 129 9.98 -44.72 -9.77
N TRP A 130 8.72 -45.12 -9.98
CA TRP A 130 8.15 -46.40 -9.53
C TRP A 130 8.32 -46.65 -8.02
N LYS A 131 8.36 -45.58 -7.22
CA LYS A 131 8.63 -45.68 -5.79
C LYS A 131 7.49 -46.38 -5.02
N ASN A 132 6.25 -46.24 -5.53
CA ASN A 132 5.07 -46.98 -5.07
C ASN A 132 4.40 -47.69 -6.27
N PRO A 133 4.73 -48.97 -6.53
CA PRO A 133 4.28 -49.68 -7.72
C PRO A 133 2.76 -49.85 -7.80
N VAL A 134 2.06 -49.89 -6.66
CA VAL A 134 0.59 -49.96 -6.61
C VAL A 134 -0.05 -48.68 -7.18
N THR A 135 0.49 -47.51 -6.83
CA THR A 135 -0.04 -46.22 -7.29
C THR A 135 0.25 -45.94 -8.76
N THR A 136 1.40 -46.38 -9.28
CA THR A 136 1.74 -46.22 -10.70
C THR A 136 0.86 -47.08 -11.58
N VAL A 137 0.64 -48.35 -11.23
CA VAL A 137 -0.25 -49.26 -11.96
C VAL A 137 -1.68 -48.72 -12.00
N LEU A 138 -2.19 -48.19 -10.87
CA LEU A 138 -3.52 -47.58 -10.82
C LEU A 138 -3.67 -46.39 -11.78
N VAL A 139 -2.66 -45.50 -11.82
CA VAL A 139 -2.64 -44.34 -12.74
C VAL A 139 -2.62 -44.79 -14.20
N HIS A 140 -1.85 -45.82 -14.53
CA HIS A 140 -1.80 -46.36 -15.89
C HIS A 140 -3.11 -47.05 -16.28
N LEU A 141 -3.75 -47.79 -15.37
CA LEU A 141 -5.07 -48.38 -15.59
C LEU A 141 -6.14 -47.32 -15.81
N LEU A 142 -6.15 -46.24 -15.02
CA LEU A 142 -7.06 -45.10 -15.21
C LEU A 142 -6.81 -44.39 -16.55
N TYR A 143 -5.56 -44.20 -16.94
CA TYR A 143 -5.21 -43.60 -18.22
C TYR A 143 -5.65 -44.49 -19.40
N VAL A 144 -5.41 -45.79 -19.33
CA VAL A 144 -5.88 -46.76 -20.34
C VAL A 144 -7.41 -46.78 -20.38
N MET A 145 -8.08 -46.76 -19.23
CA MET A 145 -9.54 -46.69 -19.17
C MET A 145 -10.08 -45.41 -19.84
N LEU A 146 -9.47 -44.24 -19.58
CA LEU A 146 -9.84 -42.97 -20.19
C LEU A 146 -9.65 -42.97 -21.72
N VAL A 147 -8.57 -43.59 -22.21
CA VAL A 147 -8.29 -43.71 -23.64
C VAL A 147 -9.20 -44.74 -24.32
N CYS A 148 -9.55 -45.82 -23.63
CA CYS A 148 -10.41 -46.87 -24.14
C CYS A 148 -11.90 -46.56 -24.05
N PHE A 149 -12.32 -45.69 -23.13
CA PHE A 149 -13.70 -45.24 -22.94
C PHE A 149 -13.72 -43.70 -22.87
N PRO A 150 -13.67 -43.00 -24.03
CA PRO A 150 -13.75 -41.54 -24.09
C PRO A 150 -15.20 -41.01 -23.98
N ASP A 151 -16.04 -41.66 -23.18
CA ASP A 151 -17.45 -41.32 -22.94
C ASP A 151 -17.69 -40.80 -21.51
#